data_AF-F8NIT3-F1
#
_entry.id   AF-F8NIT3-F1
#
_cell.length_a   1.000
_cell.length_b   1.000
_cell.length_c   1.000
_cell.angle_alpha   90.00
_cell.angle_beta   90.00
_cell.angle_gamma   90.00
#
_symmetry.space_group_name_H-M   'P 1'
#
loop_
_entity.id
_entity.type
_entity.pdbx_description
1 polymer ?
#
loop_
_entity_poly.entity_id
_entity_poly.type
_entity_poly.pdbx_seq_one_letter_code
_entity_poly.pdbx_strand_id
1 'polypeptide(L)'
;MAWPKLEWLELGATHGWRQPSAITLPGFLPLFRHCPELFRLSIVIDVSQLAYELPSDGICHRSLSLFEVSNSRIEAPGAVAAFLSSVAPQIHKIDAWNTPTLMGQPEAEKYRERWSERRTK
;
A
#
# COMPACT_ATOMS: atom_id res chain seq x y z
N MET A 1 19.96 -0.04 -11.35
CA MET A 1 20.02 -1.47 -10.95
C MET A 1 18.66 -1.83 -10.37
N ALA A 2 18.11 -3.00 -10.74
CA ALA A 2 16.83 -3.49 -10.26
C ALA A 2 17.02 -4.84 -9.55
N TRP A 3 16.10 -5.21 -8.65
CA TRP A 3 16.07 -6.52 -7.98
C TRP A 3 14.91 -7.36 -8.56
N PRO A 4 15.07 -7.97 -9.74
CA PRO A 4 13.96 -8.61 -10.45
C PRO A 4 13.36 -9.81 -9.73
N LYS A 5 14.15 -10.47 -8.86
CA LYS A 5 13.75 -11.61 -8.03
C LYS A 5 13.33 -11.23 -6.61
N LEU A 6 13.11 -9.94 -6.35
CA LEU A 6 12.67 -9.49 -5.03
C LEU A 6 11.21 -9.91 -4.83
N GLU A 7 10.99 -10.90 -3.98
CA GLU A 7 9.64 -11.37 -3.65
C GLU A 7 9.02 -10.58 -2.50
N TRP A 8 9.79 -10.24 -1.48
CA TRP A 8 9.30 -9.57 -0.27
C TRP A 8 10.11 -8.30 0.03
N LEU A 9 9.42 -7.19 0.25
CA LEU A 9 10.00 -5.93 0.68
C LEU A 9 9.24 -5.39 1.89
N GLU A 10 9.93 -5.15 3.00
CA GLU A 10 9.32 -4.60 4.21
C GLU A 10 10.08 -3.37 4.70
N LEU A 11 9.38 -2.23 4.79
CA LEU A 11 9.91 -0.92 5.15
C LEU A 11 9.02 -0.29 6.22
N GLY A 12 9.34 -0.58 7.49
CA GLY A 12 8.59 -0.05 8.63
C GLY A 12 7.34 -0.84 8.98
N ALA A 13 7.24 -2.10 8.56
CA ALA A 13 6.10 -3.00 8.84
C ALA A 13 5.65 -2.96 10.31
N THR A 14 6.58 -3.18 11.24
CA THR A 14 6.28 -3.33 12.67
C THR A 14 5.90 -2.03 13.37
N HIS A 15 6.66 -0.95 13.12
CA HIS A 15 6.58 0.29 13.91
C HIS A 15 5.92 1.44 13.14
N GLY A 16 5.58 1.24 11.87
CA GLY A 16 5.26 2.33 10.97
C GLY A 16 6.41 3.30 10.82
N TRP A 17 6.11 4.49 10.31
CA TRP A 17 7.05 5.59 10.19
C TRP A 17 6.69 6.70 11.18
N ARG A 18 7.71 7.31 11.78
CA ARG A 18 7.53 8.39 12.76
C ARG A 18 7.13 9.72 12.11
N GLN A 19 7.48 9.89 10.83
CA GLN A 19 7.16 11.05 10.04
C GLN A 19 6.23 10.64 8.89
N PRO A 20 5.40 11.57 8.37
CA PRO A 20 4.63 11.34 7.16
C PRO A 20 5.53 10.82 6.04
N SER A 21 5.07 9.78 5.35
CA SER A 21 5.78 9.28 4.18
C SER A 21 5.71 10.31 3.06
N ALA A 22 6.80 10.48 2.33
CA ALA A 22 6.79 11.21 1.06
C ALA A 22 6.43 10.31 -0.12
N ILE A 23 6.22 9.00 0.12
CA ILE A 23 5.93 8.01 -0.92
C ILE A 23 4.45 8.06 -1.24
N THR A 24 4.11 8.59 -2.41
CA THR A 24 2.74 8.60 -2.92
C THR A 24 2.38 7.27 -3.59
N LEU A 25 1.10 7.06 -3.87
CA LEU A 25 0.60 5.90 -4.63
C LEU A 25 1.31 5.73 -6.00
N PRO A 26 1.44 6.78 -6.83
CA PRO A 26 2.27 6.72 -8.03
C PRO A 26 3.76 6.52 -7.74
N GLY A 27 4.24 7.07 -6.62
CA GLY A 27 5.66 7.07 -6.24
C GLY A 27 6.27 5.68 -6.06
N PHE A 28 5.48 4.65 -5.71
CA PHE A 28 5.98 3.28 -5.59
C PHE A 28 5.79 2.42 -6.85
N LEU A 29 5.09 2.91 -7.89
CA LEU A 29 4.91 2.17 -9.14
C LEU A 29 6.20 1.74 -9.84
N PRO A 30 7.33 2.46 -9.76
CA PRO A 30 8.60 1.96 -10.27
C PRO A 30 9.01 0.60 -9.68
N LEU A 31 8.62 0.27 -8.44
CA LEU A 31 8.85 -1.05 -7.86
C LEU A 31 8.13 -2.13 -8.68
N PHE A 32 6.93 -1.86 -9.15
CA PHE A 32 6.16 -2.82 -9.93
C PHE A 32 6.77 -3.09 -11.30
N ARG A 33 7.42 -2.09 -11.89
CA ARG A 33 8.15 -2.25 -13.16
C ARG A 33 9.43 -3.05 -13.00
N HIS A 34 10.12 -2.89 -11.87
CA HIS A 34 11.47 -3.41 -11.67
C HIS A 34 11.53 -4.70 -10.83
N CYS A 35 10.46 -5.03 -10.10
CA CYS A 35 10.36 -6.20 -9.23
C CYS A 35 9.10 -7.02 -9.62
N PRO A 36 9.11 -7.71 -10.77
CA PRO A 36 7.93 -8.45 -11.26
C PRO A 36 7.51 -9.63 -10.36
N GLU A 37 8.44 -10.17 -9.57
CA GLU A 37 8.19 -11.27 -8.64
C GLU A 37 7.74 -10.79 -7.23
N LEU A 38 7.58 -9.47 -7.03
CA LEU A 38 7.21 -8.91 -5.73
C LEU A 38 5.82 -9.38 -5.29
N PHE A 39 5.79 -10.31 -4.35
CA PHE A 39 4.59 -10.94 -3.81
C PHE A 39 4.05 -10.23 -2.56
N ARG A 40 4.96 -9.64 -1.75
CA ARG A 40 4.63 -8.93 -0.52
C ARG A 40 5.34 -7.58 -0.47
N LEU A 41 4.57 -6.54 -0.19
CA LEU A 41 5.07 -5.20 0.04
C LEU A 41 4.54 -4.68 1.37
N SER A 42 5.43 -4.22 2.25
CA SER A 42 5.09 -3.48 3.47
C SER A 42 5.78 -2.13 3.45
N ILE A 43 5.03 -1.03 3.43
CA ILE A 43 5.57 0.32 3.33
C ILE A 43 4.53 1.36 3.74
N VAL A 44 4.97 2.46 4.35
CA VAL A 44 4.10 3.60 4.64
C VAL A 44 3.97 4.49 3.41
N ILE A 45 2.75 4.81 3.03
CA ILE A 45 2.42 5.65 1.88
C ILE A 45 1.59 6.86 2.30
N ASP A 46 1.79 7.97 1.60
CA ASP A 46 0.91 9.12 1.64
C ASP A 46 -0.14 9.02 0.52
N VAL A 47 -1.39 8.86 0.93
CA VAL A 47 -2.56 8.82 0.04
C VAL A 47 -3.43 10.07 0.17
N SER A 48 -2.95 11.10 0.86
CA SER A 48 -3.68 12.37 1.02
C SER A 48 -3.79 13.14 -0.29
N GLN A 49 -2.78 13.02 -1.16
CA GLN A 49 -2.70 13.72 -2.44
C GLN A 49 -3.12 12.87 -3.63
N LEU A 50 -4.09 11.97 -3.46
CA LEU A 50 -4.55 11.15 -4.58
C LEU A 50 -5.20 12.05 -5.65
N ALA A 51 -4.41 12.49 -6.62
CA ALA A 51 -4.91 13.03 -7.87
C ALA A 51 -5.69 11.90 -8.55
N TYR A 52 -6.94 12.16 -8.94
CA TYR A 52 -7.87 11.19 -9.51
C TYR A 52 -7.44 10.63 -10.88
N GLU A 53 -6.20 10.86 -11.30
CA GLU A 53 -5.65 10.35 -12.53
C GLU A 53 -5.22 8.90 -12.29
N LEU A 54 -6.04 7.97 -12.79
CA LEU A 54 -5.66 6.56 -12.89
C LEU A 54 -4.35 6.48 -13.70
N PRO A 55 -3.40 5.64 -13.29
CA PRO A 55 -2.13 5.52 -13.99
C PRO A 55 -2.37 5.11 -15.44
N SER A 56 -2.05 6.02 -16.37
CA SER A 56 -2.15 5.79 -17.82
C SER A 56 -1.08 4.84 -18.34
N ASP A 57 -0.12 4.50 -17.48
CA ASP A 57 1.16 3.91 -17.82
C ASP A 57 1.10 2.42 -18.15
N GLY A 58 -0.09 1.81 -18.14
CA GLY A 58 -0.30 0.39 -18.44
C GLY A 58 0.31 -0.58 -17.44
N ILE A 59 0.72 -0.13 -16.24
CA ILE A 59 1.27 -1.00 -15.20
C ILE A 59 0.17 -1.93 -14.68
N CYS A 60 0.44 -3.23 -14.72
CA CYS A 60 -0.43 -4.25 -14.15
C CYS A 60 0.45 -5.32 -13.48
N HIS A 61 0.72 -5.15 -12.19
CA HIS A 61 1.47 -6.09 -11.37
C HIS A 61 0.56 -7.22 -10.90
N ARG A 62 0.90 -8.45 -11.25
CA ARG A 62 0.03 -9.62 -11.00
C ARG A 62 0.53 -10.53 -9.87
N SER A 63 1.75 -10.32 -9.38
CA SER A 63 2.33 -11.18 -8.34
C SER A 63 2.06 -10.64 -6.93
N LEU A 64 1.82 -9.33 -6.79
CA LEU A 64 1.58 -8.71 -5.48
C LEU A 64 0.24 -9.18 -4.90
N SER A 65 0.31 -9.97 -3.83
CA SER A 65 -0.86 -10.53 -3.16
C SER A 65 -1.13 -9.88 -1.80
N LEU A 66 -0.07 -9.52 -1.07
CA LEU A 66 -0.18 -8.89 0.24
C LEU A 66 0.43 -7.48 0.21
N PHE A 67 -0.39 -6.50 0.57
CA PHE A 67 0.06 -5.12 0.71
C PHE A 67 -0.19 -4.61 2.13
N GLU A 68 0.87 -4.36 2.88
CA GLU A 68 0.79 -3.79 4.21
C GLU A 68 1.18 -2.30 4.15
N VAL A 69 0.25 -1.45 4.56
CA VAL A 69 0.43 0.01 4.54
C VAL A 69 0.76 0.57 5.93
N SER A 70 1.05 -0.30 6.90
CA SER A 70 1.47 0.03 8.27
C SER A 70 0.61 1.15 8.88
N ASN A 71 1.20 2.29 9.29
CA ASN A 71 0.49 3.42 9.88
C ASN A 71 0.04 4.49 8.86
N SER A 72 -0.14 4.11 7.60
CA SER A 72 -0.67 5.03 6.57
C SER A 72 -2.09 5.45 6.93
N ARG A 73 -2.31 6.76 6.91
CA ARG A 73 -3.64 7.37 7.08
C ARG A 73 -4.32 7.36 5.72
N ILE A 74 -5.62 7.11 5.70
CA ILE A 74 -6.40 7.06 4.45
C ILE A 74 -7.63 7.94 4.59
N GLU A 75 -7.83 8.86 3.63
CA GLU A 75 -9.00 9.74 3.62
C GLU A 75 -10.10 9.29 2.65
N ALA A 76 -9.70 8.74 1.49
CA ALA A 76 -10.60 8.30 0.44
C ALA A 76 -10.41 6.80 0.10
N PRO A 77 -10.92 5.85 0.92
CA PRO A 77 -10.74 4.42 0.71
C PRO A 77 -11.14 3.93 -0.68
N GLY A 78 -12.25 4.45 -1.23
CA GLY A 78 -12.74 4.05 -2.55
C GLY A 78 -11.79 4.42 -3.70
N ALA A 79 -11.19 5.61 -3.64
CA ALA A 79 -10.27 6.07 -4.69
C ALA A 79 -8.94 5.32 -4.63
N VAL A 80 -8.43 5.06 -3.42
CA VAL A 80 -7.24 4.22 -3.21
C VAL A 80 -7.46 2.79 -3.69
N ALA A 81 -8.61 2.19 -3.36
CA ALA A 81 -8.97 0.85 -3.83
C ALA A 81 -9.04 0.79 -5.36
N ALA A 82 -9.69 1.76 -6.01
CA ALA A 82 -9.77 1.83 -7.47
C ALA A 82 -8.38 1.95 -8.12
N PHE A 83 -7.50 2.79 -7.54
CA PHE A 83 -6.11 2.90 -7.97
C PHE A 83 -5.39 1.55 -7.85
N LEU A 84 -5.42 0.93 -6.68
CA LEU A 84 -4.73 -0.35 -6.43
C LEU A 84 -5.26 -1.48 -7.31
N SER A 85 -6.58 -1.56 -7.52
CA SER A 85 -7.18 -2.53 -8.46
C SER A 85 -6.72 -2.32 -9.90
N SER A 86 -6.43 -1.08 -10.32
CA SER A 86 -5.95 -0.80 -11.67
C SER A 86 -4.50 -1.26 -11.89
N VAL A 87 -3.63 -1.09 -10.88
CA VAL A 87 -2.19 -1.37 -11.01
C VAL A 87 -1.75 -2.73 -10.47
N ALA A 88 -2.51 -3.29 -9.53
CA ALA A 88 -2.19 -4.54 -8.85
C ALA A 88 -3.47 -5.33 -8.54
N PRO A 89 -4.16 -5.85 -9.58
CA PRO A 89 -5.48 -6.48 -9.43
C PRO A 89 -5.47 -7.80 -8.65
N GLN A 90 -4.31 -8.32 -8.25
CA GLN A 90 -4.18 -9.56 -7.48
C GLN A 90 -3.91 -9.33 -5.99
N ILE A 91 -4.01 -8.09 -5.51
CA ILE A 91 -3.96 -7.80 -4.08
C ILE A 91 -5.20 -8.41 -3.42
N HIS A 92 -4.99 -9.51 -2.69
CA HIS A 92 -6.02 -10.22 -1.94
C HIS A 92 -6.17 -9.70 -0.52
N LYS A 93 -5.12 -9.07 0.01
CA LYS A 93 -5.11 -8.58 1.38
C LYS A 93 -4.38 -7.25 1.48
N ILE A 94 -5.08 -6.27 2.03
CA ILE A 94 -4.51 -5.00 2.47
C ILE A 94 -4.58 -4.96 3.99
N ASP A 95 -3.43 -4.78 4.62
CA ASP A 95 -3.30 -4.70 6.07
C ASP A 95 -2.80 -3.32 6.47
N ALA A 96 -3.41 -2.74 7.50
CA ALA A 96 -3.02 -1.46 8.05
C ALA A 96 -3.22 -1.48 9.57
N TRP A 97 -2.33 -0.82 10.32
CA TRP A 97 -2.47 -0.60 11.76
C TRP A 97 -2.71 -1.90 12.57
N ASN A 98 -2.15 -3.04 12.13
CA ASN A 98 -2.46 -4.38 12.64
C ASN A 98 -1.38 -4.98 13.56
N THR A 99 -0.25 -4.29 13.76
CA THR A 99 0.83 -4.76 14.63
C THR A 99 0.59 -4.34 16.08
N PRO A 100 1.12 -5.06 17.09
CA PRO A 100 0.94 -4.68 18.49
C PRO A 100 1.34 -3.24 18.79
N THR A 101 2.42 -2.77 18.17
CA THR A 101 2.90 -1.39 18.31
C THR A 101 1.95 -0.37 17.71
N LEU A 102 1.35 -0.67 16.56
CA LEU A 102 0.43 0.25 15.90
C LEU A 102 -0.96 0.23 16.54
N MET A 103 -1.43 -0.93 16.99
CA MET A 103 -2.72 -1.08 17.68
C MET A 103 -2.78 -0.31 19.01
N GLY A 104 -1.64 -0.04 19.64
CA GLY A 104 -1.57 0.80 20.84
C GLY A 104 -1.72 2.30 20.58
N GLN A 105 -1.77 2.76 19.32
CA GLN A 105 -1.89 4.18 18.99
C GLN A 105 -3.35 4.63 19.05
N PRO A 106 -3.64 5.86 19.52
CA PRO A 106 -5.02 6.36 19.66
C PRO A 106 -5.85 6.31 18.37
N GLU A 107 -5.21 6.49 17.22
CA GLU A 107 -5.89 6.54 15.92
C GLU A 107 -6.01 5.17 15.23
N ALA A 108 -5.51 4.10 15.84
CA ALA A 108 -5.43 2.78 15.21
C ALA A 108 -6.82 2.26 14.81
N GLU A 109 -7.79 2.26 15.73
CA GLU A 109 -9.15 1.79 15.48
C GLU A 109 -9.75 2.49 14.24
N LYS A 110 -9.70 3.84 14.25
CA LYS A 110 -10.22 4.69 13.17
C LYS A 110 -9.64 4.29 11.81
N TYR A 111 -8.32 4.19 11.69
CA TYR A 111 -7.72 3.91 10.39
C TYR A 111 -7.79 2.44 9.98
N ARG A 112 -7.82 1.50 10.93
CA ARG A 112 -8.10 0.08 10.64
C ARG A 112 -9.47 -0.09 9.99
N GLU A 113 -10.49 0.54 10.55
CA GLU A 113 -11.84 0.51 10.00
C GLU A 113 -11.86 1.06 8.58
N ARG A 114 -11.28 2.24 8.35
CA ARG A 114 -11.23 2.88 7.02
C ARG A 114 -10.51 2.05 5.97
N TRP A 115 -9.42 1.39 6.33
CA TRP A 115 -8.73 0.45 5.42
C TRP A 115 -9.54 -0.83 5.16
N SER A 116 -10.48 -1.18 6.04
CA SER A 116 -11.36 -2.35 5.88
C SER A 116 -12.66 -2.07 5.11
N GLU A 117 -13.10 -0.79 5.00
CA GLU A 117 -14.37 -0.38 4.38
C GLU A 117 -14.53 -0.90 2.94
N ARG A 118 -13.43 -1.04 2.20
CA ARG A 118 -13.43 -1.54 0.82
C ARG A 118 -12.27 -2.52 0.59
N ARG A 119 -12.36 -3.69 1.21
CA ARG A 119 -11.55 -4.84 0.76
C ARG A 119 -11.89 -5.13 -0.71
N THR A 120 -10.90 -5.04 -1.58
CA THR A 120 -11.01 -5.37 -3.00
C THR A 120 -11.49 -6.82 -3.14
N LYS A 121 -12.49 -7.01 -4.01
CA LYS A 121 -13.09 -8.32 -4.33
C LYS A 121 -12.14 -9.16 -5.17
#